data_AF-A0A946W6L1-F1
#
_entry.id   AF-A0A946W6L1-F1
#
_cell.length_a   1.000
_cell.length_b   1.000
_cell.length_c   1.000
_cell.angle_alpha   90.00
_cell.angle_beta   90.00
_cell.angle_gamma   90.00
#
_symmetry.space_group_name_H-M   'P 1'
#
loop_
_entity.id
_entity.type
_entity.pdbx_description
1 polymer ?
#
loop_
_entity_poly.entity_id
_entity_poly.type
_entity_poly.pdbx_seq_one_letter_code
_entity_poly.pdbx_strand_id
1 'polypeptide(L)'
;MEEKELKTQITELNQKVDLLLEYVNQQRLKTNQLEDLVADFSIVGKDMYDSAVEELDNRMVNLDLDQVKGLALRFLRNIDNINNFLELFESMNDLIKDASPIFNEVIIDFTKKMNEFDQKGYFEFFAEAGNIFDNIITHYSPEDVRSLSENVITILETVRSATQPEMMSAINNGLKIYGSIEMENIPEYSIFKVMREMNKPEMKRALGFFVTFMKNMAAETNTK
;
A
#
# COMPACT_ATOMS: atom_id res chain seq x y z
N MET A 1 70.47 -35.58 -11.63
CA MET A 1 69.68 -34.36 -11.92
C MET A 1 68.32 -34.42 -11.24
N GLU A 2 67.65 -35.58 -11.25
CA GLU A 2 66.35 -35.82 -10.58
C GLU A 2 66.32 -35.49 -9.07
N GLU A 3 67.37 -35.82 -8.30
CA GLU A 3 67.39 -35.56 -6.85
C GLU A 3 67.38 -34.05 -6.51
N LYS A 4 67.90 -33.22 -7.42
CA LYS A 4 67.92 -31.76 -7.26
C LYS A 4 66.56 -31.15 -7.57
N GLU A 5 65.87 -31.67 -8.59
CA GLU A 5 64.49 -31.26 -8.91
C GLU A 5 63.50 -31.67 -7.82
N LEU A 6 63.62 -32.88 -7.26
CA LEU A 6 62.83 -33.33 -6.12
C LEU A 6 63.00 -32.42 -4.89
N LYS A 7 64.23 -32.01 -4.56
CA LYS A 7 64.49 -31.07 -3.46
C LYS A 7 63.88 -29.70 -3.71
N THR A 8 63.91 -29.21 -4.95
CA THR A 8 63.26 -27.95 -5.32
C THR A 8 61.74 -28.04 -5.17
N GLN A 9 61.11 -29.11 -5.67
CA GLN A 9 59.67 -29.32 -5.57
C GLN A 9 59.20 -29.43 -4.11
N ILE A 10 59.96 -30.12 -3.25
CA ILE A 10 59.64 -30.21 -1.81
C ILE A 10 59.72 -28.83 -1.15
N THR A 11 60.71 -28.01 -1.53
CA THR A 11 60.87 -26.65 -0.99
C THR A 11 59.71 -25.74 -1.41
N GLU A 12 59.31 -25.81 -2.68
CA GLU A 12 58.14 -25.08 -3.19
C GLU A 12 56.84 -25.54 -2.55
N LEU A 13 56.71 -26.84 -2.27
CA LEU A 13 55.53 -27.39 -1.60
C LEU A 13 55.45 -26.90 -0.15
N ASN A 14 56.56 -26.89 0.59
CA ASN A 14 56.60 -26.35 1.95
C ASN A 14 56.20 -24.88 1.99
N GLN A 15 56.70 -24.06 1.06
CA GLN A 15 56.31 -22.65 0.96
C GLN A 15 54.82 -22.47 0.68
N LYS A 16 54.22 -23.31 -0.18
CA LYS A 16 52.78 -23.29 -0.43
C LYS A 16 51.96 -23.72 0.78
N VAL A 17 52.45 -24.72 1.54
CA VAL A 17 51.81 -25.16 2.78
C VAL A 17 51.86 -24.07 3.84
N ASP A 18 52.99 -23.36 3.98
CA ASP A 18 53.12 -22.23 4.91
C ASP A 18 52.17 -21.09 4.53
N LEU A 19 52.03 -20.78 3.24
CA LEU A 19 51.09 -19.78 2.75
C LEU A 19 49.62 -20.16 3.03
N LEU A 20 49.27 -21.44 2.85
CA LEU A 20 47.93 -21.95 3.17
C LEU A 20 47.66 -21.94 4.68
N LEU A 21 48.65 -22.29 5.50
CA LEU A 21 48.54 -22.25 6.96
C LEU A 21 48.33 -20.81 7.46
N GLU A 22 49.03 -19.84 6.89
CA GLU A 22 48.85 -18.41 7.19
C GLU A 22 47.43 -17.95 6.82
N TYR A 23 46.95 -18.32 5.62
CA TYR A 23 45.61 -17.98 5.16
C TYR A 23 44.51 -18.62 6.03
N VAL A 24 44.69 -19.87 6.43
CA VAL A 24 43.78 -20.59 7.34
C VAL A 24 43.77 -19.96 8.74
N ASN A 25 44.92 -19.51 9.24
CA ASN A 25 45.00 -18.81 10.53
C ASN A 25 44.27 -17.47 10.49
N GLN A 26 44.46 -16.68 9.43
CA GLN A 26 43.74 -15.41 9.24
C GLN A 26 42.23 -15.62 9.13
N GLN A 27 41.79 -16.68 8.44
CA GLN A 27 40.39 -17.02 8.33
C GLN A 27 39.80 -17.42 9.69
N ARG A 28 40.53 -18.19 10.50
CA ARG A 28 40.12 -18.57 11.86
C ARG A 28 39.96 -17.35 12.78
N LEU A 29 40.86 -16.36 12.68
CA LEU A 29 40.76 -15.13 13.46
C LEU A 29 39.52 -14.30 13.13
N LYS A 30 39.11 -14.24 11.84
CA LYS A 30 37.86 -13.59 11.43
C LYS A 30 36.62 -14.32 11.96
N THR A 31 36.63 -15.66 11.98
CA THR A 31 35.55 -16.46 12.58
C THR A 31 35.42 -16.19 14.07
N ASN A 32 36.54 -16.10 14.80
CA ASN A 32 36.52 -15.80 16.25
C ASN A 32 35.95 -14.40 16.55
N GLN A 33 36.23 -13.40 15.71
CA GLN A 33 35.67 -12.06 15.86
C GLN A 33 34.15 -12.01 15.65
N LEU A 34 33.61 -12.86 14.78
CA LEU A 34 32.17 -13.02 14.62
C LEU A 34 31.53 -13.73 15.82
N GLU A 35 32.20 -14.72 16.40
CA GLU A 35 31.74 -15.41 17.62
C GLU A 35 31.69 -14.46 18.82
N ASP A 36 32.71 -13.61 19.00
CA ASP A 36 32.72 -12.58 20.05
C ASP A 36 31.62 -11.52 19.82
N LEU A 37 31.41 -11.07 18.58
CA LEU A 37 30.34 -10.13 18.25
C LEU A 37 28.94 -10.73 18.51
N VAL A 38 28.75 -12.03 18.24
CA VAL A 38 27.51 -12.75 18.54
C VAL A 38 27.30 -12.89 20.05
N ALA A 39 28.38 -13.13 20.80
CA ALA A 39 28.33 -13.20 22.27
C ALA A 39 27.96 -11.83 22.87
N ASP A 40 28.58 -10.74 22.42
CA ASP A 40 28.29 -9.39 22.89
C ASP A 40 26.88 -8.93 22.48
N PHE A 41 26.43 -9.29 21.28
CA PHE A 41 25.06 -9.01 20.82
C PHE A 41 24.01 -9.75 21.66
N SER A 42 24.32 -10.93 22.20
CA SER A 42 23.40 -11.68 23.05
C SER A 42 23.10 -10.99 24.39
N ILE A 43 24.07 -10.21 24.90
CA ILE A 43 23.94 -9.47 26.16
C ILE A 43 23.05 -8.25 25.95
N VAL A 44 23.32 -7.44 24.91
CA VAL A 44 22.53 -6.24 24.58
C VAL A 44 21.15 -6.59 24.03
N GLY A 45 21.03 -7.71 23.31
CA GLY A 45 19.77 -8.17 22.73
C GLY A 45 18.71 -8.51 23.77
N LYS A 46 19.10 -8.87 25.00
CA LYS A 46 18.16 -9.14 26.10
C LYS A 46 17.48 -7.85 26.58
N ASP A 47 18.22 -6.77 26.75
CA ASP A 47 17.67 -5.48 27.20
C ASP A 47 16.80 -4.84 26.09
N MET A 48 17.21 -4.98 24.83
CA MET A 48 16.37 -4.59 23.69
C MET A 48 15.10 -5.43 23.55
N TYR A 49 15.16 -6.73 23.89
CA TYR A 49 14.00 -7.61 23.92
C TYR A 49 12.98 -7.16 24.97
N ASP A 50 13.41 -6.93 26.21
CA ASP A 50 12.52 -6.51 27.29
C ASP A 50 11.83 -5.18 26.95
N SER A 51 12.57 -4.21 26.40
CA SER A 51 12.02 -2.93 25.97
C SER A 51 11.10 -3.02 24.74
N ALA A 52 11.44 -3.87 23.75
CA ALA A 52 10.60 -4.05 22.57
C ALA A 52 9.30 -4.76 22.92
N VAL A 53 9.33 -5.79 23.77
CA VAL A 53 8.12 -6.47 24.24
C VAL A 53 7.21 -5.48 24.98
N GLU A 54 7.75 -4.63 25.85
CA GLU A 54 6.98 -3.59 26.55
C GLU A 54 6.35 -2.55 25.59
N GLU A 55 7.05 -2.13 24.53
CA GLU A 55 6.50 -1.20 23.54
C GLU A 55 5.53 -1.85 22.52
N LEU A 56 5.72 -3.13 22.20
CA LEU A 56 4.91 -3.85 21.20
C LEU A 56 3.60 -4.38 21.80
N ASP A 57 3.59 -4.74 23.09
CA ASP A 57 2.36 -5.07 23.83
C ASP A 57 1.42 -3.86 23.87
N ASN A 58 1.99 -2.63 23.91
CA ASN A 58 1.26 -1.37 23.78
C ASN A 58 0.70 -1.08 22.36
N ARG A 59 1.11 -1.82 21.32
CA ARG A 59 0.70 -1.57 19.91
C ARG A 59 0.08 -2.78 19.20
N MET A 60 -0.24 -3.88 19.91
CA MET A 60 -0.77 -5.13 19.33
C MET A 60 0.02 -5.65 18.11
N VAL A 61 1.35 -5.57 18.15
CA VAL A 61 2.20 -6.12 17.09
C VAL A 61 2.74 -7.47 17.52
N ASN A 62 2.24 -8.55 16.91
CA ASN A 62 2.75 -9.90 17.13
C ASN A 62 4.10 -10.08 16.40
N LEU A 63 5.22 -9.87 17.10
CA LEU A 63 6.54 -10.26 16.58
C LEU A 63 6.81 -11.74 16.85
N ASP A 64 6.96 -12.50 15.78
CA ASP A 64 7.44 -13.88 15.83
C ASP A 64 8.97 -13.90 16.02
N LEU A 65 9.41 -14.41 17.18
CA LEU A 65 10.82 -14.46 17.57
C LEU A 65 11.68 -15.25 16.57
N ASP A 66 11.12 -16.28 15.94
CA ASP A 66 11.85 -17.07 14.95
C ASP A 66 12.09 -16.27 13.66
N GLN A 67 11.17 -15.38 13.30
CA GLN A 67 11.32 -14.47 12.16
C GLN A 67 12.36 -13.39 12.43
N VAL A 68 12.36 -12.80 13.63
CA VAL A 68 13.34 -11.79 14.03
C VAL A 68 14.75 -12.38 14.05
N LYS A 69 14.93 -13.57 14.63
CA LYS A 69 16.20 -14.31 14.60
C LYS A 69 16.63 -14.65 13.18
N GLY A 70 15.71 -15.07 12.32
CA GLY A 70 15.95 -15.32 10.91
C GLY A 70 16.42 -14.06 10.16
N LEU A 71 15.83 -12.90 10.46
CA LEU A 71 16.23 -11.59 9.92
C LEU A 71 17.62 -11.18 10.39
N ALA A 72 17.92 -11.31 11.69
CA ALA A 72 19.24 -11.02 12.24
C ALA A 72 20.33 -11.90 11.61
N LEU A 73 20.07 -13.20 11.46
CA LEU A 73 21.00 -14.12 10.79
C LEU A 73 21.18 -13.79 9.30
N ARG A 74 20.11 -13.39 8.60
CA ARG A 74 20.20 -12.94 7.20
C ARG A 74 20.99 -11.65 7.08
N PHE A 75 20.84 -10.72 8.03
CA PHE A 75 21.60 -9.47 8.07
C PHE A 75 23.10 -9.76 8.28
N LEU A 76 23.45 -10.54 9.31
CA LEU A 76 24.82 -10.94 9.59
C LEU A 76 25.46 -11.67 8.40
N ARG A 77 24.73 -12.58 7.75
CA ARG A 77 25.21 -13.31 6.57
C ARG A 77 25.41 -12.41 5.34
N ASN A 78 24.78 -11.24 5.30
CA ASN A 78 24.89 -10.28 4.20
C ASN A 78 25.78 -9.07 4.56
N ILE A 79 26.52 -9.10 5.68
CA ILE A 79 27.44 -8.02 6.05
C ILE A 79 28.45 -7.74 4.93
N ASP A 80 28.93 -8.75 4.23
CA ASP A 80 29.84 -8.54 3.08
C ASP A 80 29.18 -7.74 1.95
N ASN A 81 27.90 -8.00 1.66
CA ASN A 81 27.13 -7.21 0.68
C ASN A 81 26.91 -5.77 1.17
N ILE A 82 26.72 -5.58 2.47
CA ILE A 82 26.59 -4.27 3.10
C ILE A 82 27.92 -3.52 3.04
N ASN A 83 29.05 -4.18 3.31
CA ASN A 83 30.38 -3.60 3.19
C ASN A 83 30.69 -3.19 1.75
N ASN A 84 30.41 -4.06 0.77
CA ASN A 84 30.56 -3.70 -0.65
C ASN A 84 29.67 -2.51 -1.04
N PHE A 85 28.45 -2.40 -0.46
CA PHE A 85 27.58 -1.25 -0.65
C PHE A 85 28.12 0.02 0.00
N LEU A 86 28.76 -0.08 1.17
CA LEU A 86 29.42 1.03 1.86
C LEU A 86 30.68 1.50 1.12
N GLU A 87 31.45 0.59 0.53
CA GLU A 87 32.56 0.90 -0.39
C GLU A 87 32.06 1.64 -1.64
N LEU A 88 30.88 1.23 -2.17
CA LEU A 88 30.21 1.98 -3.24
C LEU A 88 29.85 3.41 -2.79
N PHE A 89 29.43 3.57 -1.53
CA PHE A 89 29.15 4.87 -0.93
C PHE A 89 30.41 5.74 -0.76
N GLU A 90 31.55 5.13 -0.46
CA GLU A 90 32.85 5.81 -0.39
C GLU A 90 33.26 6.33 -1.77
N SER A 91 33.02 5.54 -2.82
CA SER A 91 33.20 5.94 -4.22
C SER A 91 32.17 6.97 -4.73
N MET A 92 31.03 7.12 -4.04
CA MET A 92 29.99 8.11 -4.36
C MET A 92 30.49 9.55 -4.20
N ASN A 93 31.45 9.80 -3.30
CA ASN A 93 32.02 11.13 -3.09
C ASN A 93 32.89 11.57 -4.30
N ASP A 94 33.52 10.63 -4.97
CA ASP A 94 34.27 10.87 -6.22
C ASP A 94 33.34 10.89 -7.44
N LEU A 95 32.31 10.04 -7.46
CA LEU A 95 31.24 10.09 -8.46
C LEU A 95 30.49 11.44 -8.45
N ILE A 96 30.21 12.02 -7.28
CA ILE A 96 29.56 13.34 -7.14
C ILE A 96 30.45 14.46 -7.69
N LYS A 97 31.76 14.37 -7.47
CA LYS A 97 32.72 15.35 -8.02
C LYS A 97 32.80 15.25 -9.54
N ASP A 98 32.88 14.04 -10.08
CA ASP A 98 33.05 13.81 -11.53
C ASP A 98 31.73 13.96 -12.31
N ALA A 99 30.58 13.68 -11.68
CA ALA A 99 29.25 13.83 -12.28
C ALA A 99 28.64 15.23 -12.05
N SER A 100 29.34 16.15 -11.40
CA SER A 100 28.88 17.52 -11.13
C SER A 100 28.25 18.22 -12.36
N PRO A 101 28.80 18.09 -13.59
CA PRO A 101 28.17 18.65 -14.79
C PRO A 101 26.84 17.96 -15.19
N ILE A 102 26.74 16.64 -15.00
CA ILE A 102 25.54 15.84 -15.34
C ILE A 102 24.43 16.12 -14.31
N PHE A 103 24.79 16.27 -13.03
CA PHE A 103 23.84 16.64 -11.98
C PHE A 103 23.17 17.98 -12.26
N ASN A 104 23.88 18.96 -12.83
CA ASN A 104 23.26 20.24 -13.19
C ASN A 104 22.12 20.07 -14.21
N GLU A 105 22.32 19.26 -15.24
CA GLU A 105 21.28 19.04 -16.26
C GLU A 105 20.09 18.26 -15.70
N VAL A 106 20.36 17.19 -14.92
CA VAL A 106 19.31 16.41 -14.25
C VAL A 106 18.52 17.25 -13.24
N ILE A 107 19.18 18.12 -12.46
CA ILE A 107 18.52 19.02 -11.52
C ILE A 107 17.68 20.06 -12.26
N ILE A 108 18.16 20.60 -13.38
CA ILE A 108 17.40 21.56 -14.19
C ILE A 108 16.15 20.90 -14.78
N ASP A 109 16.27 19.70 -15.34
CA ASP A 109 15.14 18.97 -15.92
C ASP A 109 14.15 18.52 -14.85
N PHE A 110 14.65 18.06 -13.69
CA PHE A 110 13.82 17.78 -12.52
C PHE A 110 13.06 19.04 -12.06
N THR A 111 13.75 20.18 -11.95
CA THR A 111 13.13 21.46 -11.55
C THR A 111 12.08 21.92 -12.55
N LYS A 112 12.35 21.81 -13.86
CA LYS A 112 11.36 22.09 -14.90
C LYS A 112 10.16 21.17 -14.79
N LYS A 113 10.36 19.88 -14.53
CA LYS A 113 9.27 18.90 -14.36
C LYS A 113 8.44 19.19 -13.12
N MET A 114 9.09 19.58 -12.02
CA MET A 114 8.40 19.99 -10.79
C MET A 114 7.61 21.27 -10.99
N ASN A 115 8.18 22.26 -11.68
CA ASN A 115 7.44 23.47 -12.06
C ASN A 115 6.27 23.16 -13.01
N GLU A 116 6.42 22.21 -13.94
CA GLU A 116 5.31 21.75 -14.80
C GLU A 116 4.19 21.08 -13.97
N PHE A 117 4.54 20.29 -12.96
CA PHE A 117 3.58 19.67 -12.05
C PHE A 117 2.87 20.70 -11.18
N ASP A 118 3.60 21.70 -10.70
CA ASP A 118 3.04 22.83 -9.95
C ASP A 118 2.07 23.65 -10.81
N GLN A 119 2.48 24.04 -12.02
CA GLN A 119 1.62 24.78 -12.96
C GLN A 119 0.36 24.01 -13.37
N LYS A 120 0.44 22.68 -13.42
CA LYS A 120 -0.72 21.81 -13.69
C LYS A 120 -1.57 21.54 -12.45
N GLY A 121 -1.20 22.06 -11.28
CA GLY A 121 -1.95 21.92 -10.03
C GLY A 121 -1.83 20.55 -9.38
N TYR A 122 -0.83 19.73 -9.73
CA TYR A 122 -0.68 18.40 -9.12
C TYR A 122 -0.43 18.50 -7.61
N PHE A 123 0.40 19.44 -7.15
CA PHE A 123 0.67 19.60 -5.72
C PHE A 123 -0.57 20.03 -4.95
N GLU A 124 -1.35 20.95 -5.49
CA GLU A 124 -2.62 21.39 -4.90
C GLU A 124 -3.63 20.24 -4.86
N PHE A 125 -3.76 19.48 -5.95
CA PHE A 125 -4.61 18.28 -6.00
C PHE A 125 -4.20 17.24 -4.95
N PHE A 126 -2.90 16.96 -4.78
CA PHE A 126 -2.43 16.00 -3.78
C PHE A 126 -2.62 16.52 -2.35
N ALA A 127 -2.45 17.83 -2.13
CA ALA A 127 -2.74 18.45 -0.84
C ALA A 127 -4.23 18.31 -0.48
N GLU A 128 -5.13 18.62 -1.43
CA GLU A 128 -6.57 18.48 -1.22
C GLU A 128 -7.02 17.02 -1.11
N ALA A 129 -6.43 16.11 -1.89
CA ALA A 129 -6.64 14.68 -1.73
C ALA A 129 -6.24 14.23 -0.31
N GLY A 130 -5.11 14.73 0.19
CA GLY A 130 -4.66 14.53 1.57
C GLY A 130 -5.70 14.99 2.59
N ASN A 131 -6.25 16.20 2.42
CA ASN A 131 -7.33 16.73 3.29
C ASN A 131 -8.59 15.84 3.24
N ILE A 132 -8.94 15.31 2.07
CA ILE A 132 -10.05 14.36 1.92
C ILE A 132 -9.77 13.08 2.72
N PHE A 133 -8.57 12.50 2.57
CA PHE A 133 -8.17 11.32 3.33
C PHE A 133 -8.15 11.57 4.84
N ASP A 134 -7.65 12.72 5.28
CA ASP A 134 -7.62 13.12 6.70
C ASP A 134 -9.04 13.24 7.26
N ASN A 135 -9.94 13.90 6.54
CA ASN A 135 -11.35 13.99 6.93
C ASN A 135 -12.02 12.61 7.00
N ILE A 136 -11.69 11.71 6.08
CA ILE A 136 -12.19 10.33 6.10
C ILE A 136 -11.64 9.59 7.33
N ILE A 137 -10.33 9.60 7.58
CA ILE A 137 -9.71 8.89 8.69
C ILE A 137 -10.14 9.45 10.05
N THR A 138 -10.44 10.76 10.12
CA THR A 138 -10.89 11.40 11.36
C THR A 138 -12.35 11.08 11.68
N HIS A 139 -13.20 10.88 10.67
CA HIS A 139 -14.63 10.62 10.86
C HIS A 139 -15.01 9.13 10.81
N TYR A 140 -14.24 8.31 10.11
CA TYR A 140 -14.50 6.90 9.91
C TYR A 140 -13.48 6.07 10.68
N SER A 141 -13.97 5.07 11.41
CA SER A 141 -13.10 4.13 12.12
C SER A 141 -12.32 3.25 11.13
N PRO A 142 -11.21 2.61 11.56
CA PRO A 142 -10.51 1.62 10.73
C PRO A 142 -11.41 0.49 10.22
N GLU A 143 -12.47 0.16 10.96
CA GLU A 143 -13.45 -0.86 10.60
C GLU A 143 -14.42 -0.40 9.49
N ASP A 144 -14.77 0.89 9.49
CA ASP A 144 -15.55 1.51 8.41
C ASP A 144 -14.75 1.54 7.10
N VAL A 145 -13.44 1.87 7.18
CA VAL A 145 -12.54 1.86 6.02
C VAL A 145 -12.37 0.44 5.47
N ARG A 146 -12.28 -0.57 6.33
CA ARG A 146 -12.23 -1.98 5.93
C ARG A 146 -13.53 -2.40 5.24
N SER A 147 -14.68 -2.09 5.83
CA SER A 147 -16.00 -2.34 5.24
C SER A 147 -16.16 -1.65 3.88
N LEU A 148 -15.66 -0.42 3.73
CA LEU A 148 -15.63 0.30 2.46
C LEU A 148 -14.76 -0.44 1.43
N SER A 149 -13.57 -0.90 1.82
CA SER A 149 -12.67 -1.64 0.92
C SER A 149 -13.27 -2.96 0.43
N GLU A 150 -14.00 -3.67 1.29
CA GLU A 150 -14.67 -4.93 0.96
C GLU A 150 -15.86 -4.72 0.01
N ASN A 151 -16.53 -3.56 0.10
CA ASN A 151 -17.71 -3.24 -0.70
C ASN A 151 -17.43 -2.24 -1.85
N VAL A 152 -16.17 -1.88 -2.09
CA VAL A 152 -15.80 -0.82 -3.05
C VAL A 152 -16.28 -1.14 -4.46
N ILE A 153 -16.21 -2.41 -4.88
CA ILE A 153 -16.67 -2.86 -6.20
C ILE A 153 -18.18 -2.66 -6.31
N THR A 154 -18.96 -3.11 -5.33
CA THR A 154 -20.42 -2.97 -5.31
C THR A 154 -20.85 -1.51 -5.28
N ILE A 155 -20.15 -0.66 -4.53
CA ILE A 155 -20.42 0.79 -4.52
C ILE A 155 -20.15 1.39 -5.90
N LEU A 156 -19.01 1.07 -6.53
CA LEU A 156 -18.69 1.58 -7.87
C LEU A 156 -19.66 1.07 -8.94
N GLU A 157 -20.10 -0.18 -8.87
CA GLU A 157 -21.14 -0.73 -9.75
C GLU A 157 -22.50 -0.07 -9.52
N THR A 158 -22.84 0.24 -8.27
CA THR A 158 -24.08 0.96 -7.92
C THR A 158 -24.03 2.38 -8.45
N VAL A 159 -22.93 3.10 -8.25
CA VAL A 159 -22.72 4.44 -8.82
C VAL A 159 -22.80 4.39 -10.35
N ARG A 160 -22.09 3.46 -10.98
CA ARG A 160 -22.15 3.25 -12.43
C ARG A 160 -23.59 2.99 -12.90
N SER A 161 -24.35 2.15 -12.20
CA SER A 161 -25.74 1.84 -12.51
C SER A 161 -26.66 3.05 -12.32
N ALA A 162 -26.45 3.81 -11.25
CA ALA A 162 -27.20 5.04 -10.96
C ALA A 162 -26.94 6.13 -12.01
N THR A 163 -25.71 6.20 -12.53
CA THR A 163 -25.30 7.15 -13.57
C THR A 163 -25.67 6.73 -15.00
N GLN A 164 -26.35 5.59 -15.20
CA GLN A 164 -26.82 5.21 -16.54
C GLN A 164 -27.83 6.24 -17.08
N PRO A 165 -27.85 6.49 -18.40
CA PRO A 165 -28.69 7.53 -19.01
C PRO A 165 -30.18 7.42 -18.62
N GLU A 166 -30.71 6.20 -18.57
CA GLU A 166 -32.10 5.93 -18.23
C GLU A 166 -32.42 6.32 -16.78
N MET A 167 -31.54 5.95 -15.84
CA MET A 167 -31.70 6.26 -14.42
C MET A 167 -31.53 7.76 -14.15
N MET A 168 -30.51 8.38 -14.73
CA MET A 168 -30.31 9.84 -14.63
C MET A 168 -31.50 10.62 -15.20
N SER A 169 -32.08 10.15 -16.31
CA SER A 169 -33.30 10.75 -16.87
C SER A 169 -34.48 10.60 -15.90
N ALA A 170 -34.67 9.43 -15.29
CA ALA A 170 -35.71 9.20 -14.30
C ALA A 170 -35.56 10.11 -13.07
N ILE A 171 -34.34 10.23 -12.54
CA ILE A 171 -34.01 11.12 -11.41
C ILE A 171 -34.32 12.58 -11.77
N ASN A 172 -33.82 13.05 -12.92
CA ASN A 172 -34.05 14.44 -13.37
C ASN A 172 -35.53 14.74 -13.58
N ASN A 173 -36.28 13.80 -14.17
CA ASN A 173 -37.72 13.94 -14.33
C ASN A 173 -38.44 13.98 -12.98
N GLY A 174 -38.04 13.12 -12.03
CA GLY A 174 -38.56 13.13 -10.66
C GLY A 174 -38.32 14.45 -9.94
N LEU A 175 -37.09 14.99 -10.02
CA LEU A 175 -36.73 16.28 -9.43
C LEU A 175 -37.55 17.44 -10.05
N LYS A 176 -37.75 17.43 -11.37
CA LYS A 176 -38.58 18.41 -12.06
C LYS A 176 -40.04 18.35 -11.62
N ILE A 177 -40.59 17.14 -11.49
CA ILE A 177 -41.98 16.95 -11.02
C ILE A 177 -42.10 17.42 -9.58
N TYR A 178 -41.19 17.02 -8.69
CA TYR A 178 -41.17 17.43 -7.29
C TYR A 178 -41.11 18.96 -7.14
N GLY A 179 -40.25 19.63 -7.90
CA GLY A 179 -40.16 21.09 -7.90
C GLY A 179 -41.38 21.81 -8.51
N SER A 180 -42.20 21.10 -9.28
CA SER A 180 -43.43 21.65 -9.89
C SER A 180 -44.70 21.44 -9.07
N ILE A 181 -44.63 20.66 -7.98
CA ILE A 181 -45.76 20.46 -7.07
C ILE A 181 -45.80 21.62 -6.08
N GLU A 182 -46.90 22.37 -6.07
CA GLU A 182 -47.17 23.38 -5.04
C GLU A 182 -47.48 22.70 -3.70
N MET A 183 -46.43 22.43 -2.92
CA MET A 183 -46.51 21.72 -1.63
C MET A 183 -47.39 22.42 -0.58
N GLU A 184 -47.63 23.72 -0.74
CA GLU A 184 -48.39 24.54 0.20
C GLU A 184 -49.91 24.44 -0.04
N ASN A 185 -50.34 24.06 -1.26
CA ASN A 185 -51.75 24.01 -1.67
C ASN A 185 -52.15 22.65 -2.23
N ILE A 186 -51.88 21.57 -1.48
CA ILE A 186 -52.31 20.22 -1.88
C ILE A 186 -53.83 20.11 -1.68
N PRO A 187 -54.61 19.82 -2.74
CA PRO A 187 -56.07 19.75 -2.63
C PRO A 187 -56.53 18.57 -1.77
N GLU A 188 -57.53 18.80 -0.92
CA GLU A 188 -58.13 17.74 -0.10
C GLU A 188 -59.02 16.82 -0.94
N TYR A 189 -58.83 15.50 -0.78
CA TYR A 189 -59.63 14.47 -1.44
C TYR A 189 -60.60 13.80 -0.47
N SER A 190 -61.89 13.81 -0.80
CA SER A 190 -62.87 12.96 -0.13
C SER A 190 -62.84 11.53 -0.69
N ILE A 191 -63.31 10.54 0.08
CA ILE A 191 -63.35 9.12 -0.33
C ILE A 191 -64.00 8.94 -1.72
N PHE A 192 -65.08 9.66 -2.00
CA PHE A 192 -65.74 9.61 -3.31
C PHE A 192 -64.89 10.21 -4.43
N LYS A 193 -64.20 11.33 -4.18
CA LYS A 193 -63.29 11.94 -5.14
C LYS A 193 -62.13 11.00 -5.45
N VAL A 194 -61.55 10.33 -4.44
CA VAL A 194 -60.49 9.32 -4.65
C VAL A 194 -60.98 8.19 -5.54
N MET A 195 -62.16 7.62 -5.26
CA MET A 195 -62.72 6.52 -6.06
C MET A 195 -62.97 6.94 -7.52
N ARG A 196 -63.43 8.18 -7.74
CA ARG A 196 -63.59 8.74 -9.07
C ARG A 196 -62.24 8.94 -9.76
N GLU A 197 -61.24 9.45 -9.05
CA GLU A 197 -59.89 9.69 -9.56
C GLU A 197 -59.18 8.39 -9.94
N MET A 198 -59.33 7.34 -9.12
CA MET A 198 -58.83 5.99 -9.40
C MET A 198 -59.39 5.39 -10.69
N ASN A 199 -60.57 5.81 -11.13
CA ASN A 199 -61.18 5.32 -12.36
C ASN A 199 -60.62 6.01 -13.62
N LYS A 200 -59.89 7.13 -13.48
CA LYS A 200 -59.30 7.83 -14.62
C LYS A 200 -58.23 7.00 -15.34
N PRO A 201 -58.06 7.17 -16.67
CA PRO A 201 -57.08 6.40 -17.44
C PRO A 201 -55.65 6.55 -16.92
N GLU A 202 -55.23 7.73 -16.48
CA GLU A 202 -53.86 7.93 -15.96
C GLU A 202 -53.63 7.14 -14.66
N MET A 203 -54.60 7.19 -13.73
CA MET A 203 -54.50 6.50 -12.44
C MET A 203 -54.54 4.98 -12.61
N LYS A 204 -55.37 4.45 -13.52
CA LYS A 204 -55.36 3.03 -13.88
C LYS A 204 -54.02 2.58 -14.45
N ARG A 205 -53.39 3.40 -15.29
CA ARG A 205 -52.05 3.11 -15.82
C ARG A 205 -50.99 3.11 -14.71
N ALA A 206 -51.06 4.07 -13.79
CA ALA A 206 -50.16 4.13 -12.64
C ALA A 206 -50.31 2.91 -11.71
N LEU A 207 -51.56 2.52 -11.40
CA LEU A 207 -51.85 1.31 -10.64
C LEU A 207 -51.37 0.05 -11.36
N GLY A 208 -51.55 -0.04 -12.68
CA GLY A 208 -51.03 -1.14 -13.50
C GLY A 208 -49.51 -1.24 -13.48
N PHE A 209 -48.81 -0.10 -13.57
CA PHE A 209 -47.37 -0.02 -13.40
C PHE A 209 -46.95 -0.53 -12.01
N PHE A 210 -47.59 -0.03 -10.95
CA PHE A 210 -47.31 -0.44 -9.58
C PHE A 210 -47.49 -1.94 -9.37
N VAL A 211 -48.61 -2.51 -9.84
CA VAL A 211 -48.87 -3.96 -9.77
C VAL A 211 -47.81 -4.75 -10.53
N THR A 212 -47.41 -4.29 -11.72
CA THR A 212 -46.38 -4.97 -12.52
C THR A 212 -45.02 -4.91 -11.85
N PHE A 213 -44.65 -3.75 -11.31
CA PHE A 213 -43.41 -3.57 -10.55
C PHE A 213 -43.35 -4.50 -9.33
N MET A 214 -44.42 -4.53 -8.53
CA MET A 214 -44.51 -5.41 -7.36
C MET A 214 -44.42 -6.89 -7.72
N LYS A 215 -45.02 -7.31 -8.85
CA LYS A 215 -44.93 -8.70 -9.33
C LYS A 215 -43.49 -9.07 -9.72
N ASN A 216 -42.78 -8.18 -10.41
CA ASN A 216 -41.40 -8.42 -10.82
C ASN A 216 -40.45 -8.46 -9.62
N MET A 217 -40.61 -7.53 -8.68
CA MET A 217 -39.84 -7.53 -7.43
C MET A 217 -40.04 -8.83 -6.64
N ALA A 218 -41.29 -9.27 -6.48
CA ALA A 218 -41.60 -10.52 -5.82
C ALA A 218 -40.99 -11.73 -6.55
N ALA A 219 -41.00 -11.74 -7.87
CA ALA A 219 -40.39 -12.80 -8.68
C ALA A 219 -38.87 -12.87 -8.48
N GLU A 220 -38.16 -11.75 -8.48
CA GLU A 220 -36.71 -11.69 -8.25
C GLU A 220 -36.32 -12.14 -6.84
N THR A 221 -37.09 -11.76 -5.80
CA THR A 221 -36.85 -12.22 -4.42
C THR A 221 -37.15 -13.69 -4.19
N ASN A 222 -38.06 -14.29 -4.97
CA ASN A 222 -38.43 -15.71 -4.87
C ASN A 222 -37.54 -16.65 -5.71
N THR A 223 -36.64 -16.09 -6.53
CA THR A 223 -35.64 -16.84 -7.31
C THR A 223 -34.30 -17.05 -6.60
N LYS A 224 -34.25 -16.86 -5.27
CA LYS A 224 -33.11 -17.23 -4.42
C LYS A 224 -33.44 -18.41 -3.52
#